data_AF-A0AAW6JMJ5-F1
#
_entry.id   AF-A0AAW6JMJ5-F1
#
_cell.length_a   1.000
_cell.length_b   1.000
_cell.length_c   1.000
_cell.angle_alpha   90.00
_cell.angle_beta   90.00
_cell.angle_gamma   90.00
#
_symmetry.space_group_name_H-M   'P 1'
#
loop_
_entity.id
_entity.type
_entity.pdbx_description
1 polymer ?
#
loop_
_entity_poly.entity_id
_entity_poly.type
_entity_poly.pdbx_seq_one_letter_code
_entity_poly.pdbx_strand_id
1 'polypeptide(L)' 'MNNFVIVSKDADFHQRSLLYGHPPKFIFLRIGNSPTSKIVPILRDNLNIIKQFTDSQEESILVLV' A
#
# COMPACT_ATOMS: atom_id res chain seq x y z
N MET A 1 -14.94 10.27 -8.37
CA MET A 1 -13.64 9.56 -8.22
C MET A 1 -13.58 9.06 -6.80
N ASN A 2 -13.17 7.82 -6.61
CA ASN A 2 -13.17 7.20 -5.29
C ASN A 2 -11.77 7.28 -4.66
N ASN A 3 -11.62 7.98 -3.53
CA ASN A 3 -10.39 8.06 -2.74
C ASN A 3 -10.15 6.75 -1.98
N PHE A 4 -9.79 5.69 -2.68
CA PHE A 4 -9.43 4.40 -2.08
C PHE A 4 -7.94 4.11 -2.27
N VAL A 5 -7.39 3.38 -1.29
CA VAL A 5 -6.03 2.83 -1.32
C VAL A 5 -6.15 1.32 -1.45
N ILE A 6 -5.44 0.74 -2.41
CA ILE A 6 -5.41 -0.71 -2.61
C ILE A 6 -4.26 -1.27 -1.77
N VAL A 7 -4.53 -2.28 -0.94
CA VAL A 7 -3.50 -2.98 -0.14
C VAL A 7 -3.35 -4.40 -0.66
N SER A 8 -2.15 -4.82 -1.07
CA SER A 8 -1.92 -6.20 -1.51
C SER A 8 -0.48 -6.68 -1.27
N LYS A 9 -0.34 -8.01 -1.18
CA LYS A 9 0.95 -8.74 -1.09
C LYS A 9 1.47 -9.17 -2.46
N ASP A 10 0.73 -8.86 -3.52
CA ASP A 10 0.99 -9.31 -4.88
C ASP A 10 1.87 -8.29 -5.62
N ALA A 11 3.01 -8.76 -6.11
CA ALA A 11 4.00 -7.95 -6.80
C ALA A 11 3.51 -7.45 -8.17
N ASP A 12 2.51 -8.10 -8.77
CA ASP A 12 1.95 -7.70 -10.06
C ASP A 12 1.31 -6.30 -10.00
N PHE A 13 0.81 -5.91 -8.82
CA PHE A 13 0.28 -4.56 -8.60
C PHE A 13 1.37 -3.51 -8.37
N HIS A 14 2.51 -3.88 -7.79
CA HIS A 14 3.67 -2.98 -7.69
C HIS A 14 4.14 -2.59 -9.10
N GLN A 15 4.22 -3.55 -10.01
CA GLN A 15 4.63 -3.30 -11.40
C GLN A 15 3.61 -2.43 -12.16
N ARG A 16 2.31 -2.64 -11.93
CA ARG A 16 1.26 -1.77 -12.48
C ARG A 16 1.31 -0.35 -11.94
N SER A 17 1.51 -0.16 -10.64
CA SER A 17 1.61 1.19 -10.04
C SER A 17 2.81 1.97 -10.58
N LEU A 18 3.95 1.30 -10.80
CA LEU A 18 5.11 1.90 -11.47
C LEU A 18 4.84 2.28 -12.92
N LEU A 19 4.06 1.49 -13.65
CA LEU A 19 3.78 1.71 -15.07
C LEU A 19 2.73 2.80 -15.33
N TYR A 20 1.71 2.91 -14.48
CA TYR A 20 0.56 3.78 -14.69
C TYR A 20 0.51 5.02 -13.78
N GLY A 21 1.37 5.11 -12.76
CA GLY A 21 1.37 6.21 -11.79
C GLY A 21 0.07 6.28 -10.97
N HIS A 22 -0.28 7.48 -10.51
CA HIS A 22 -1.53 7.76 -9.79
C HIS A 22 -2.62 8.26 -10.77
N PRO A 23 -3.93 7.94 -10.57
CA PRO A 23 -4.57 7.10 -9.54
C PRO A 23 -4.84 5.65 -10.01
N PRO A 24 -4.86 4.64 -9.11
CA PRO A 24 -5.02 4.69 -7.64
C PRO A 24 -3.72 4.55 -6.81
N LYS A 25 -3.79 4.88 -5.50
CA LYS A 25 -2.69 4.67 -4.53
C LYS A 25 -2.58 3.21 -4.10
N PHE A 26 -1.35 2.73 -3.90
CA PHE A 26 -1.07 1.34 -3.59
C PHE A 26 -0.20 1.15 -2.34
N ILE A 27 -0.58 0.22 -1.46
CA ILE A 27 0.26 -0.26 -0.35
C ILE A 27 0.67 -1.69 -0.66
N PHE A 28 1.97 -1.90 -0.85
CA PHE A 28 2.57 -3.20 -1.05
C PHE A 28 3.06 -3.77 0.29
N LEU A 29 2.49 -4.90 0.70
CA LEU A 29 2.93 -5.63 1.88
C LEU A 29 4.01 -6.64 1.48
N ARG A 30 5.28 -6.32 1.74
CA ARG A 30 6.43 -7.20 1.45
C ARG A 30 6.65 -8.21 2.57
N ILE A 31 5.56 -8.82 3.02
CA ILE A 31 5.55 -9.99 3.87
C ILE A 31 5.11 -11.14 2.98
N GLY A 32 5.86 -12.25 2.98
CA GLY A 32 5.47 -13.44 2.20
C GLY A 32 4.07 -13.96 2.60
N ASN A 33 3.70 -15.16 2.15
CA ASN A 33 2.38 -15.68 2.50
C ASN A 33 2.19 -15.72 4.03
N SER A 34 1.31 -14.84 4.51
CA SER A 34 1.15 -14.53 5.93
C SER A 34 -0.33 -14.43 6.25
N PRO A 35 -0.76 -14.97 7.40
CA PRO A 35 -2.15 -14.89 7.82
C PRO A 35 -2.52 -13.43 8.11
N THR A 36 -3.82 -13.13 8.03
CA THR A 36 -4.36 -11.80 8.34
C THR A 36 -3.97 -11.32 9.73
N SER A 37 -3.76 -12.24 10.69
CA SER A 37 -3.28 -11.92 12.04
C SER A 37 -1.91 -11.24 12.06
N LYS A 38 -1.04 -11.47 11.06
CA LYS A 38 0.24 -10.76 10.91
C LYS A 38 0.09 -9.43 10.16
N ILE A 39 -0.91 -9.31 9.28
CA ILE A 39 -1.15 -8.08 8.49
C ILE A 39 -1.67 -6.95 9.38
N VAL A 40 -2.59 -7.26 10.30
CA VAL A 40 -3.24 -6.27 11.17
C VAL A 40 -2.23 -5.44 11.99
N PRO A 41 -1.26 -6.01 12.72
CA PRO A 41 -0.27 -5.22 13.45
C PRO A 41 0.56 -4.35 12.51
N ILE A 42 1.02 -4.86 11.36
CA ILE A 42 1.79 -4.07 10.39
C ILE A 42 1.04 -2.81 9.96
N LEU A 43 -0.25 -2.92 9.64
CA LEU A 43 -1.06 -1.77 9.26
C LEU A 43 -1.29 -0.79 10.42
N ARG A 44 -1.44 -1.30 11.66
CA ARG A 44 -1.65 -0.48 12.85
C ARG A 44 -0.37 0.25 13.26
N ASP A 45 0.76 -0.43 13.24
CA ASP A 45 2.07 0.10 13.61
C ASP A 45 2.52 1.17 12.61
N ASN A 46 2.11 1.05 11.35
CA ASN A 46 2.41 2.02 10.28
C ASN A 46 1.26 2.99 9.98
N LEU A 47 0.24 3.09 10.83
CA LEU A 47 -0.96 3.91 10.57
C LEU A 47 -0.62 5.37 10.24
N ASN A 48 0.35 5.97 10.94
CA ASN A 48 0.75 7.35 10.71
C ASN A 48 1.39 7.55 9.33
N ILE A 49 2.24 6.61 8.91
CA ILE A 49 2.87 6.62 7.59
C ILE A 49 1.80 6.44 6.50
N ILE A 50 0.83 5.54 6.71
CA ILE A 50 -0.28 5.32 5.79
C ILE A 50 -1.13 6.59 5.62
N LYS A 51 -1.39 7.34 6.70
CA LYS A 51 -2.10 8.62 6.62
C LYS A 51 -1.31 9.65 5.81
N GLN A 52 -0.03 9.83 6.11
CA GLN A 52 0.84 10.74 5.36
C GLN A 52 0.90 10.37 3.87
N PHE A 53 1.03 9.09 3.55
CA PHE A 53 0.98 8.57 2.19
C PHE A 53 -0.37 8.86 1.52
N THR A 54 -1.48 8.72 2.25
CA THR A 54 -2.83 8.99 1.73
C THR A 54 -3.06 10.48 1.46
N ASP A 55 -2.36 11.37 2.15
CA ASP A 55 -2.45 12.82 1.95
C ASP A 55 -1.46 13.36 0.90
N SER A 56 -0.37 12.63 0.60
CA SER A 56 0.63 13.01 -0.41
C SER A 56 0.06 13.00 -1.84
N GLN A 57 0.30 14.03 -2.64
CA GLN A 57 -0.16 14.05 -4.05
C GLN A 57 0.84 13.40 -5.03
N GLU A 58 2.07 13.16 -4.58
CA GLU A 58 3.16 12.70 -5.43
C GLU A 58 3.40 11.19 -5.30
N GLU A 59 3.08 10.61 -4.14
CA GLU A 59 3.34 9.20 -3.88
C GLU A 59 2.23 8.30 -4.41
N SER A 60 2.63 7.35 -5.26
CA SER A 60 1.74 6.33 -5.83
C SER A 60 1.82 4.99 -5.10
N ILE A 61 2.94 4.72 -4.42
CA ILE A 61 3.20 3.44 -3.75
C ILE A 61 3.89 3.59 -2.39
N LEU A 62 3.40 2.85 -1.40
CA LEU A 62 4.03 2.68 -0.08
C LEU A 62 4.36 1.19 0.13
N VAL A 63 5.57 0.90 0.59
CA VAL A 63 6.01 -0.48 0.87
C VAL A 63 6.14 -0.67 2.38
N LEU A 64 5.47 -1.68 2.93
CA LEU A 64 5.57 -2.08 4.34
C LEU A 64 6.19 -3.48 4.45
N VAL A 65 7.06 -3.68 5.44
CA VAL A 65 7.77 -4.94 5.72
C VAL A 65 7.38 -5.54 7.06
#